data_AF-A0A520HWI6-F1
#
_entry.id   AF-A0A520HWI6-F1
#
_cell.length_a   1.000
_cell.length_b   1.000
_cell.length_c   1.000
_cell.angle_alpha   90.00
_cell.angle_beta   90.00
_cell.angle_gamma   90.00
#
_symmetry.space_group_name_H-M   'P 1'
#
loop_
_entity.id
_entity.type
_entity.pdbx_description
1 polymer ?
#
loop_
_entity_poly.entity_id
_entity_poly.type
_entity_poly.pdbx_seq_one_letter_code
_entity_poly.pdbx_strand_id
1 'polypeptide(L)'
;ALEDTQRRIQAIAQVHRRLYTSNDVESVDMQEYLGALVDELAETWSTEALPRALSLAAEPIRLPTDRAVSLGVIVTELVTNACKYAYPTGGGEVRVALRRIDDDVFLLAVEDDGCGIPEDAVPRGTGLGTKLIRAMAQSLQSIVEYDPTHTGVRATLRAAVR
;
A
#
# COMPACT_ATOMS: atom_id res chain seq x y z
N ALA A 1 -11.17 -2.31 15.49
CA ALA A 1 -10.86 -1.00 14.85
C ALA A 1 -9.55 -0.42 15.36
N LEU A 2 -9.40 -0.14 16.66
CA LEU A 2 -8.12 0.27 17.24
C LEU A 2 -7.04 -0.83 17.12
N GLU A 3 -7.42 -2.09 17.32
CA GLU A 3 -6.53 -3.25 17.20
C GLU A 3 -5.98 -3.43 15.77
N ASP A 4 -6.81 -3.27 14.73
CA ASP A 4 -6.37 -3.31 13.32
C ASP A 4 -5.34 -2.21 13.04
N THR A 5 -5.57 -0.99 13.51
CA THR A 5 -4.61 0.12 13.36
C THR A 5 -3.31 -0.17 14.12
N GLN A 6 -3.38 -0.71 15.33
CA GLN A 6 -2.19 -1.09 16.11
C GLN A 6 -1.40 -2.20 15.42
N ARG A 7 -2.07 -3.21 14.87
CA ARG A 7 -1.41 -4.29 14.10
C ARG A 7 -0.69 -3.75 12.88
N ARG A 8 -1.30 -2.82 12.14
CA ARG A 8 -0.69 -2.19 10.96
C ARG A 8 0.52 -1.32 11.34
N ILE A 9 0.38 -0.49 12.38
CA ILE A 9 1.50 0.30 12.90
C ILE A 9 2.63 -0.61 13.39
N GLN A 10 2.31 -1.73 14.04
CA GLN A 10 3.30 -2.71 14.49
C GLN A 10 4.00 -3.42 13.34
N ALA A 11 3.28 -3.85 12.29
CA ALA A 11 3.84 -4.44 11.08
C ALA A 11 4.81 -3.47 10.41
N ILE A 12 4.37 -2.23 10.18
CA ILE A 12 5.22 -1.16 9.61
C ILE A 12 6.46 -0.92 10.48
N ALA A 13 6.29 -0.86 11.80
CA ALA A 13 7.40 -0.68 12.72
C ALA A 13 8.33 -1.91 12.78
N GLN A 14 7.85 -3.12 12.52
CA GLN A 14 8.66 -4.34 12.44
C GLN A 14 9.44 -4.41 11.13
N VAL A 15 8.80 -4.15 9.99
CA VAL A 15 9.48 -4.03 8.69
C VAL A 15 10.55 -2.93 8.77
N HIS A 16 10.19 -1.77 9.33
CA HIS A 16 11.14 -0.68 9.57
C HIS A 16 12.26 -1.10 10.53
N ARG A 17 12.02 -1.87 11.60
CA ARG A 17 13.12 -2.33 12.47
C ARG A 17 14.01 -3.39 11.82
N ARG A 18 13.44 -4.30 11.00
CA ARG A 18 14.18 -5.40 10.35
C ARG A 18 15.11 -4.90 9.25
N LEU A 19 14.64 -3.94 8.46
CA LEU A 19 15.43 -3.35 7.38
C LEU A 19 16.48 -2.35 7.88
N TYR A 20 16.42 -1.95 9.15
CA TYR A 20 17.32 -0.98 9.76
C TYR A 20 18.13 -1.60 10.89
N THR A 21 19.30 -2.13 10.54
CA THR A 21 20.35 -2.53 11.48
C THR A 21 21.72 -1.96 11.06
N SER A 22 21.82 -0.67 10.74
CA SER A 22 23.11 0.03 10.62
C SER A 22 22.94 1.55 10.50
N ASN A 23 23.96 2.28 10.95
CA ASN A 23 24.01 3.72 11.25
C ASN A 23 23.73 4.75 10.12
N ASP A 24 23.19 4.37 8.95
CA ASP A 24 22.85 5.32 7.87
C ASP A 24 21.32 5.42 7.69
N VAL A 25 20.71 6.35 8.42
CA VAL A 25 19.25 6.44 8.66
C VAL A 25 18.53 7.42 7.71
N GLU A 26 19.23 8.01 6.73
CA GLU A 26 18.67 9.12 5.94
C GLU A 26 17.79 8.69 4.75
N SER A 27 17.96 7.48 4.19
CA SER A 27 17.18 7.04 3.03
C SER A 27 16.91 5.54 3.00
N VAL A 28 15.78 5.17 2.41
CA VAL A 28 15.22 3.80 2.37
C VAL A 28 15.20 3.33 0.93
N ASP A 29 15.72 2.13 0.66
CA ASP A 29 15.49 1.49 -0.63
C ASP A 29 14.04 0.97 -0.71
N MET A 30 13.23 1.60 -1.56
CA MET A 30 11.81 1.30 -1.64
C MET A 30 11.52 -0.04 -2.31
N GLN A 31 12.43 -0.57 -3.13
CA GLN A 31 12.24 -1.89 -3.73
C GLN A 31 12.34 -2.97 -2.66
N GLU A 32 13.36 -2.91 -1.80
CA GLU A 32 13.52 -3.83 -0.69
C GLU A 32 12.43 -3.64 0.37
N TYR A 33 12.11 -2.39 0.71
CA TYR A 33 11.10 -2.07 1.71
C TYR A 33 9.69 -2.54 1.32
N LEU A 34 9.25 -2.22 0.09
CA LEU A 34 7.95 -2.68 -0.38
C LEU A 34 7.93 -4.18 -0.62
N GLY A 35 9.07 -4.80 -0.99
CA GLY A 35 9.19 -6.25 -1.14
C GLY A 35 8.87 -6.95 0.18
N ALA A 36 9.59 -6.61 1.23
CA ALA A 36 9.36 -7.16 2.56
C ALA A 36 7.93 -6.90 3.08
N LEU A 37 7.38 -5.70 2.80
CA LEU A 37 6.01 -5.36 3.20
C LEU A 37 4.96 -6.20 2.46
N VAL A 38 5.11 -6.38 1.15
CA VAL A 38 4.17 -7.16 0.34
C VAL A 38 4.21 -8.63 0.74
N ASP A 39 5.39 -9.18 1.03
CA ASP A 39 5.54 -10.55 1.51
C ASP A 39 4.82 -10.76 2.87
N GLU A 40 5.00 -9.86 3.83
CA GLU A 40 4.31 -9.93 5.13
C GLU A 40 2.77 -9.83 4.97
N LEU A 41 2.30 -9.01 4.03
CA LEU A 41 0.88 -8.90 3.71
C LEU A 41 0.35 -10.16 3.04
N ALA A 42 1.14 -10.82 2.19
CA ALA A 42 0.79 -12.10 1.57
C ALA A 42 0.63 -13.21 2.61
N GLU A 43 1.55 -13.32 3.56
CA GLU A 43 1.44 -14.26 4.68
C GLU A 43 0.20 -14.00 5.55
N THR A 44 -0.19 -12.73 5.69
CA THR A 44 -1.34 -12.34 6.51
C THR A 44 -2.69 -12.62 5.81
N TRP A 45 -2.78 -12.35 4.51
CA TRP A 45 -4.07 -12.34 3.79
C TRP A 45 -4.33 -13.57 2.93
N SER A 46 -3.29 -14.28 2.51
CA SER A 46 -3.42 -15.46 1.65
C SER A 46 -3.62 -16.71 2.50
N THR A 47 -4.69 -17.45 2.23
CA THR A 47 -4.99 -18.73 2.90
C THR A 47 -5.34 -19.78 1.87
N GLU A 48 -5.27 -21.07 2.21
CA GLU A 48 -5.66 -22.16 1.29
C GLU A 48 -7.11 -22.01 0.77
N ALA A 49 -8.02 -21.51 1.62
CA ALA A 49 -9.43 -21.32 1.27
C ALA A 49 -9.69 -20.06 0.43
N LEU A 50 -8.89 -19.01 0.60
CA LEU A 50 -8.97 -17.75 -0.13
C LEU A 50 -7.55 -17.30 -0.50
N PRO A 51 -6.98 -17.85 -1.59
CA PRO A 51 -5.66 -17.45 -2.03
C PRO A 51 -5.68 -15.99 -2.48
N ARG A 52 -4.69 -15.23 -2.03
CA ARG A 52 -4.42 -13.86 -2.46
C ARG A 52 -3.03 -13.84 -3.04
N ALA A 53 -2.94 -13.66 -4.36
CA ALA A 53 -1.66 -13.41 -5.00
C ALA A 53 -1.35 -11.93 -4.81
N LEU A 54 -0.23 -11.61 -4.15
CA LEU A 54 0.29 -10.26 -4.14
C LEU A 54 1.57 -10.21 -4.94
N SER A 55 1.68 -9.21 -5.79
CA SER A 55 2.86 -9.01 -6.64
C SER A 55 3.37 -7.57 -6.52
N LEU A 56 4.68 -7.42 -6.65
CA LEU A 56 5.38 -6.15 -6.58
C LEU A 56 6.21 -5.94 -7.85
N ALA A 57 6.04 -4.78 -8.49
CA ALA A 57 6.92 -4.25 -9.51
C ALA A 57 7.46 -2.89 -9.05
N ALA A 58 8.64 -2.88 -8.42
CA ALA A 58 9.25 -1.67 -7.88
C ALA A 58 10.60 -1.37 -8.55
N GLU A 59 10.77 -0.14 -9.01
CA GLU A 59 12.05 0.42 -9.42
C GLU A 59 12.90 0.81 -8.18
N PRO A 60 14.24 0.85 -8.31
CA PRO A 60 15.14 1.21 -7.22
C PRO A 60 15.07 2.71 -6.92
N ILE A 61 14.07 3.11 -6.13
CA ILE A 61 13.85 4.48 -5.68
C ILE A 61 14.24 4.56 -4.22
N ARG A 62 15.06 5.56 -3.87
CA ARG A 62 15.38 5.87 -2.47
C ARG A 62 14.59 7.05 -1.96
N LEU A 63 13.90 6.88 -0.83
CA LEU A 63 13.14 7.94 -0.18
C LEU A 63 13.68 8.25 1.20
N PRO A 64 13.58 9.49 1.70
CA PRO A 64 13.69 9.79 3.12
C PRO A 64 12.80 8.87 3.98
N THR A 65 13.28 8.52 5.17
CA THR A 65 12.65 7.52 6.04
C THR A 65 11.19 7.84 6.38
N ASP A 66 10.86 9.10 6.66
CA ASP A 66 9.50 9.57 6.95
C ASP A 66 8.55 9.41 5.73
N ARG A 67 9.05 9.67 4.52
CA ARG A 67 8.31 9.47 3.27
C ARG A 67 8.08 7.98 3.00
N ALA A 68 9.09 7.14 3.22
CA ALA A 68 8.97 5.69 3.06
C ALA A 68 7.95 5.09 4.03
N VAL A 69 7.96 5.51 5.29
CA VAL A 69 6.94 5.11 6.29
C VAL A 69 5.54 5.53 5.85
N SER A 70 5.39 6.78 5.39
CA SER A 70 4.10 7.28 4.89
C SER A 70 3.59 6.43 3.71
N LEU A 71 4.47 6.08 2.77
CA LEU A 71 4.14 5.24 1.63
C LEU A 71 3.78 3.80 2.05
N GLY A 72 4.50 3.23 3.02
CA GLY A 72 4.21 1.90 3.58
C GLY A 72 2.82 1.81 4.22
N VAL A 73 2.38 2.85 4.95
CA VAL A 73 1.01 2.92 5.49
C VAL A 73 -0.01 2.92 4.36
N ILE A 74 0.19 3.73 3.31
CA ILE A 74 -0.73 3.83 2.18
C ILE A 74 -0.87 2.48 1.49
N VAL A 75 0.24 1.81 1.17
CA VAL A 75 0.25 0.49 0.54
C VAL A 75 -0.47 -0.53 1.42
N THR A 76 -0.15 -0.57 2.72
CA THR A 76 -0.78 -1.49 3.68
C THR A 76 -2.30 -1.34 3.69
N GLU A 77 -2.81 -0.12 3.72
CA GLU A 77 -4.25 0.15 3.75
C GLU A 77 -4.93 -0.21 2.43
N LEU A 78 -4.33 0.18 1.29
CA LEU A 78 -4.89 -0.11 -0.03
C LEU A 78 -4.93 -1.62 -0.31
N VAL A 79 -3.83 -2.31 -0.03
CA VAL A 79 -3.74 -3.78 -0.15
C VAL A 79 -4.72 -4.47 0.78
N THR A 80 -4.82 -4.02 2.04
CA THR A 80 -5.79 -4.59 2.99
C THR A 80 -7.22 -4.42 2.48
N ASN A 81 -7.57 -3.27 1.90
CA ASN A 81 -8.89 -3.04 1.35
C ASN A 81 -9.17 -3.94 0.15
N ALA A 82 -8.21 -4.09 -0.77
CA ALA A 82 -8.33 -5.02 -1.89
C ALA A 82 -8.54 -6.46 -1.41
N CYS A 83 -7.69 -6.96 -0.50
CA CYS A 83 -7.82 -8.31 0.06
C CYS A 83 -9.16 -8.56 0.77
N LYS A 84 -9.68 -7.55 1.49
CA LYS A 84 -10.96 -7.64 2.21
C LYS A 84 -12.19 -7.57 1.29
N TYR A 85 -12.13 -6.79 0.21
CA TYR A 85 -13.34 -6.38 -0.50
C TYR A 85 -13.37 -6.70 -2.00
N ALA A 86 -12.22 -6.76 -2.68
CA ALA A 86 -12.16 -6.94 -4.13
C ALA A 86 -12.68 -8.31 -4.59
N TYR A 87 -12.40 -9.36 -3.79
CA TYR A 87 -12.67 -10.75 -4.16
C TYR A 87 -13.54 -11.45 -3.10
N PRO A 88 -14.86 -11.18 -3.06
CA PRO A 88 -15.76 -11.77 -2.06
C PRO A 88 -15.88 -13.29 -2.17
N THR A 89 -15.60 -13.85 -3.34
CA THR A 89 -15.60 -15.29 -3.61
C THR A 89 -14.37 -15.67 -4.41
N GLY A 90 -13.68 -16.73 -4.00
CA GLY A 90 -12.51 -17.24 -4.72
C GLY A 90 -11.24 -16.42 -4.52
N GLY A 91 -10.21 -16.79 -5.28
CA GLY A 91 -8.91 -16.13 -5.28
C GLY A 91 -8.89 -14.83 -6.09
N GLY A 92 -7.81 -14.06 -5.95
CA GLY A 92 -7.60 -12.85 -6.73
C GLY A 92 -6.17 -12.31 -6.57
N GLU A 93 -5.81 -11.37 -7.42
CA GLU A 93 -4.50 -10.73 -7.42
C GLU A 93 -4.60 -9.28 -6.95
N VAL A 94 -3.65 -8.86 -6.13
CA VAL A 94 -3.43 -7.45 -5.80
C VAL A 94 -2.02 -7.08 -6.25
N ARG A 95 -1.91 -6.08 -7.12
CA ARG A 95 -0.65 -5.67 -7.73
C ARG A 95 -0.21 -4.34 -7.15
N VAL A 96 1.03 -4.27 -6.69
CA VAL A 96 1.68 -3.04 -6.22
C VAL A 96 2.77 -2.67 -7.22
N ALA A 97 2.75 -1.44 -7.71
CA ALA A 97 3.79 -0.93 -8.61
C ALA A 97 4.34 0.40 -8.11
N LEU A 98 5.67 0.53 -8.11
CA LEU A 98 6.37 1.77 -7.82
C LEU A 98 7.34 2.07 -8.96
N ARG A 99 7.13 3.16 -9.68
CA ARG A 99 7.99 3.54 -10.81
C ARG A 99 8.34 5.01 -10.80
N ARG A 100 9.50 5.35 -11.33
CA ARG A 100 9.88 6.72 -11.62
C ARG A 100 9.14 7.18 -12.88
N ILE A 101 8.55 8.38 -12.81
CA ILE A 101 7.86 8.98 -13.96
C ILE A 101 8.52 10.29 -14.41
N ASP A 102 9.43 10.83 -13.59
CA ASP A 102 10.30 11.97 -13.87
C ASP A 102 11.54 11.90 -12.95
N ASP A 103 12.55 12.73 -13.16
CA ASP A 103 13.82 12.72 -12.44
C ASP A 103 13.62 12.73 -10.91
N ASP A 104 12.67 13.50 -10.41
CA ASP A 104 12.36 13.64 -8.98
C ASP A 104 10.93 13.22 -8.61
N VAL A 105 10.20 12.51 -9.48
CA VAL A 105 8.80 12.12 -9.23
C VAL A 105 8.60 10.62 -9.43
N PHE A 106 7.93 10.00 -8.46
CA PHE A 106 7.49 8.60 -8.55
C PHE A 106 5.97 8.50 -8.63
N LEU A 107 5.51 7.39 -9.21
CA LEU A 107 4.13 6.95 -9.21
C LEU A 107 4.04 5.63 -8.43
N LEU A 108 3.25 5.63 -7.36
CA LEU A 108 2.74 4.42 -6.73
C LEU A 108 1.40 4.06 -7.39
N ALA A 109 1.19 2.78 -7.68
CA ALA A 109 -0.11 2.21 -8.01
C ALA A 109 -0.38 0.96 -7.16
N VAL A 110 -1.60 0.83 -6.65
CA VAL A 110 -2.12 -0.41 -6.06
C VAL A 110 -3.43 -0.74 -6.77
N GLU A 111 -3.51 -1.93 -7.33
CA GLU A 111 -4.66 -2.31 -8.16
C GLU A 111 -5.09 -3.77 -7.97
N ASP A 112 -6.36 -4.01 -8.26
CA ASP A 112 -7.00 -5.33 -8.33
C ASP A 112 -7.96 -5.38 -9.52
N ASP A 113 -8.42 -6.58 -9.86
CA ASP A 113 -9.44 -6.85 -10.88
C ASP A 113 -10.77 -7.30 -10.26
N GLY A 114 -11.03 -6.88 -9.02
CA GLY A 114 -12.18 -7.31 -8.24
C GLY A 114 -13.49 -6.68 -8.67
N CYS A 115 -14.47 -6.70 -7.77
CA CYS A 115 -15.79 -6.13 -8.01
C CYS A 115 -15.84 -4.59 -8.05
N GLY A 116 -14.72 -3.91 -7.80
CA GLY A 116 -14.64 -2.46 -7.71
C GLY A 116 -15.31 -1.87 -6.47
N ILE A 117 -15.44 -0.53 -6.45
CA ILE A 117 -16.16 0.22 -5.41
C ILE A 117 -17.55 0.56 -5.96
N PRO A 118 -18.65 -0.02 -5.42
CA PRO A 118 -20.00 0.32 -5.85
C PRO A 118 -20.31 1.81 -5.64
N GLU A 119 -21.01 2.46 -6.59
CA GLU A 119 -21.38 3.88 -6.49
C GLU A 119 -22.23 4.19 -5.23
N ASP A 120 -23.09 3.25 -4.83
CA ASP A 120 -23.93 3.34 -3.63
C ASP A 120 -23.30 2.66 -2.39
N ALA A 121 -21.99 2.39 -2.42
CA ALA A 121 -21.33 1.72 -1.30
C ALA A 121 -21.38 2.59 -0.05
N VAL A 122 -22.19 2.17 0.93
CA VAL A 122 -22.05 2.66 2.31
C VAL A 122 -20.61 2.33 2.74
N PRO A 123 -19.82 3.32 3.22
CA PRO A 123 -18.45 3.08 3.67
C PRO A 123 -18.42 1.89 4.65
N ARG A 124 -17.83 0.77 4.22
CA ARG A 124 -17.74 -0.43 5.06
C ARG A 124 -16.64 -0.22 6.09
N GLY A 125 -16.98 -0.35 7.38
CA GLY A 125 -16.06 -0.16 8.50
C GLY A 125 -16.08 1.25 9.09
N THR A 126 -15.03 1.63 9.81
CA THR A 126 -14.97 2.88 10.59
C THR A 126 -14.51 4.10 9.80
N GLY A 127 -14.18 3.93 8.52
CA GLY A 127 -13.56 4.98 7.68
C GLY A 127 -12.14 5.36 8.10
N LEU A 128 -11.54 4.67 9.08
CA LEU A 128 -10.20 4.98 9.57
C LEU A 128 -9.11 4.75 8.52
N GLY A 129 -9.23 3.69 7.70
CA GLY A 129 -8.26 3.41 6.63
C GLY A 129 -8.17 4.55 5.61
N THR A 130 -9.32 5.04 5.14
CA THR A 130 -9.39 6.20 4.23
C THR A 130 -8.81 7.47 4.86
N LYS A 131 -9.04 7.69 6.16
CA LYS A 131 -8.44 8.82 6.89
C LYS A 131 -6.92 8.70 6.99
N LEU A 132 -6.40 7.50 7.24
CA LEU A 132 -4.96 7.22 7.27
C LEU A 132 -4.32 7.44 5.91
N ILE A 133 -4.90 6.86 4.85
CA ILE A 133 -4.44 7.08 3.47
C ILE A 133 -4.36 8.58 3.17
N ARG A 134 -5.40 9.35 3.50
CA ARG A 134 -5.42 10.80 3.27
C ARG A 134 -4.34 11.54 4.06
N ALA A 135 -4.17 11.21 5.34
CA ALA A 135 -3.17 11.86 6.19
C ALA A 135 -1.73 11.59 5.71
N MET A 136 -1.45 10.35 5.29
CA MET A 136 -0.13 9.97 4.78
C MET A 136 0.11 10.50 3.36
N ALA A 137 -0.92 10.58 2.51
CA ALA A 137 -0.78 11.25 1.22
C ALA A 137 -0.47 12.74 1.41
N GLN A 138 -1.11 13.38 2.39
CA GLN A 138 -0.84 14.77 2.74
C GLN A 138 0.58 15.00 3.28
N SER A 139 1.14 14.08 4.09
CA SER A 139 2.55 14.19 4.50
C SER A 139 3.52 14.08 3.33
N LEU A 140 3.14 13.37 2.27
CA LEU A 140 3.87 13.32 1.00
C LEU A 140 3.59 14.51 0.07
N GLN A 141 2.77 15.48 0.51
CA GLN A 141 2.26 16.61 -0.29
C GLN A 141 1.55 16.16 -1.56
N SER A 142 0.78 15.08 -1.46
CA SER A 142 0.10 14.43 -2.56
C SER A 142 -1.32 14.01 -2.18
N ILE A 143 -2.03 13.41 -3.15
CA ILE A 143 -3.36 12.82 -2.99
C ILE A 143 -3.37 11.42 -3.60
N VAL A 144 -4.23 10.55 -3.09
CA VAL A 144 -4.55 9.28 -3.75
C VAL A 144 -5.74 9.50 -4.68
N GLU A 145 -5.55 9.17 -5.94
CA GLU A 145 -6.55 9.20 -6.99
C GLU A 145 -7.03 7.78 -7.30
N TYR A 146 -8.30 7.63 -7.66
CA TYR A 146 -8.88 6.35 -8.07
C TYR A 146 -9.28 6.43 -9.54
N ASP A 147 -8.88 5.43 -10.34
CA ASP A 147 -9.22 5.35 -11.76
C ASP A 147 -10.64 4.78 -11.92
N PRO A 148 -11.65 5.58 -12.34
CA PRO A 148 -13.02 5.12 -12.47
C PRO A 148 -13.24 4.22 -13.69
N THR A 149 -12.24 4.12 -14.58
CA THR A 149 -12.31 3.32 -15.82
C THR A 149 -11.65 1.96 -15.67
N HIS A 150 -10.95 1.72 -14.57
CA HIS A 150 -10.26 0.45 -14.30
C HIS A 150 -11.26 -0.62 -13.84
N THR A 151 -11.13 -1.83 -14.36
CA THR A 151 -11.88 -3.00 -13.88
C THR A 151 -11.39 -3.35 -12.47
N GLY A 152 -12.25 -3.27 -11.46
CA GLY A 152 -11.84 -3.43 -10.07
C GLY A 152 -11.51 -2.09 -9.43
N VAL A 153 -10.41 -2.02 -8.68
CA VAL A 153 -9.92 -0.77 -8.09
C VAL A 153 -8.49 -0.53 -8.53
N ARG A 154 -8.19 0.68 -9.01
CA ARG A 154 -6.81 1.17 -9.16
C ARG A 154 -6.67 2.49 -8.42
N ALA A 155 -5.83 2.48 -7.40
CA ALA A 155 -5.45 3.65 -6.62
C ALA A 155 -4.04 4.08 -7.01
N THR A 156 -3.84 5.36 -7.32
CA THR A 156 -2.54 5.91 -7.70
C THR A 156 -2.17 7.13 -6.87
N LEU A 157 -0.87 7.31 -6.62
CA LEU A 157 -0.32 8.48 -5.96
C LEU A 157 0.96 8.92 -6.67
N ARG A 158 1.06 10.21 -6.97
CA ARG A 158 2.25 10.85 -7.56
C ARG A 158 2.92 11.74 -6.52
N ALA A 159 4.18 11.52 -6.22
CA ALA A 159 4.87 12.34 -5.24
C ALA A 159 6.35 12.53 -5.58
N ALA A 160 6.91 13.61 -5.04
CA ALA A 160 8.34 13.87 -5.16
C ALA A 160 9.16 12.83 -4.38
N VAL A 161 10.35 12.52 -4.87
CA VAL A 161 11.32 11.64 -4.20
C VAL A 161 11.89 12.32 -2.94
N ARG A 162 11.97 13.65 -2.94
CA ARG A 162 12.42 14.50 -1.82
C ARG A 162 11.25 15.29 -1.24
#